data_AF-A0A2V3ZW12-F1
#
_entry.id   AF-A0A2V3ZW12-F1
#
_cell.length_a   1.000
_cell.length_b   1.000
_cell.length_c   1.000
_cell.angle_alpha   90.00
_cell.angle_beta   90.00
_cell.angle_gamma   90.00
#
_symmetry.space_group_name_H-M   'P 1'
#
loop_
_entity.id
_entity.type
_entity.pdbx_description
1 polymer ?
#
loop_
_entity_poly.entity_id
_entity_poly.type
_entity_poly.pdbx_seq_one_letter_code
_entity_poly.pdbx_strand_id
1 'polypeptide(L)'
;MQDFILYHYAMSPFSEKIRLMLGYADLSWQSVTVKEMPPRPELSILAGGYRKVPVAQSGADIFCDSRTIADHIARLSGRKELSLAGQPQEVIDFVRSTDLDIFLACVIAASDGRMLKKLVRETSLFHAFRFLKDRINMGRKSRLKALRGPQAKQKVISHIGTMEAMLDQDFLFGSKPCVADFSAYHGLWFVCDLAGKPWLRNFPKVNVWMGRMRAFGHGEFREITADQGLDIALNAMPRAIEATSDEPLTGRNVEIAPDDYGRDPVIGKLVYADDRTLVLGRSHQRVGQVHVHFPRQGYAVKPA
;
A
#
# COMPACT_ATOMS: atom_id res chain seq x y z
N MET A 1 -17.77 6.90 15.71
CA MET A 1 -17.56 6.63 14.26
C MET A 1 -16.10 6.28 14.09
N GLN A 2 -15.78 5.21 13.35
CA GLN A 2 -14.38 4.91 13.06
C GLN A 2 -13.89 5.90 12.00
N ASP A 3 -13.04 6.84 12.38
CA ASP A 3 -12.45 7.85 11.48
C ASP A 3 -11.26 7.27 10.72
N PHE A 4 -11.50 6.27 9.86
CA PHE A 4 -10.46 5.77 8.96
C PHE A 4 -10.35 6.72 7.77
N ILE A 5 -9.19 7.37 7.63
CA ILE A 5 -8.90 8.29 6.53
C ILE A 5 -7.85 7.64 5.64
N LEU A 6 -8.08 7.60 4.34
CA LEU A 6 -7.14 7.06 3.36
C LEU A 6 -6.61 8.17 2.44
N TYR A 7 -5.30 8.37 2.48
CA TYR A 7 -4.56 9.26 1.58
C TYR A 7 -4.11 8.46 0.36
N HIS A 8 -4.72 8.73 -0.79
CA HIS A 8 -4.55 7.89 -1.97
C HIS A 8 -4.75 8.62 -3.29
N TYR A 9 -4.51 7.94 -4.41
CA TYR A 9 -4.90 8.42 -5.73
C TYR A 9 -5.50 7.28 -6.55
N ALA A 10 -6.32 7.62 -7.54
CA ALA A 10 -7.14 6.66 -8.29
C ALA A 10 -6.30 5.54 -8.93
N MET A 11 -5.28 5.91 -9.69
CA MET A 11 -4.43 4.98 -10.46
C MET A 11 -3.42 4.15 -9.63
N SER A 12 -3.36 4.29 -8.30
CA SER A 12 -2.38 3.57 -7.48
C SER A 12 -2.83 2.13 -7.21
N PRO A 13 -2.07 1.09 -7.61
CA PRO A 13 -2.44 -0.30 -7.33
C PRO A 13 -2.47 -0.61 -5.83
N PHE A 14 -1.47 -0.17 -5.07
CA PHE A 14 -1.50 -0.35 -3.62
C PHE A 14 -2.65 0.39 -2.95
N SER A 15 -3.14 1.49 -3.54
CA SER A 15 -4.36 2.13 -3.03
C SER A 15 -5.60 1.34 -3.40
N GLU A 16 -5.64 0.73 -4.59
CA GLU A 16 -6.72 -0.20 -4.98
C GLU A 16 -6.79 -1.40 -4.05
N LYS A 17 -5.64 -1.98 -3.69
CA LYS A 17 -5.55 -3.06 -2.68
C LYS A 17 -6.29 -2.68 -1.39
N ILE A 18 -5.99 -1.50 -0.85
CA ILE A 18 -6.59 -1.02 0.41
C ILE A 18 -8.06 -0.65 0.24
N ARG A 19 -8.46 0.03 -0.84
CA ARG A 19 -9.87 0.31 -1.13
C ARG A 19 -10.70 -0.97 -1.20
N LEU A 20 -10.18 -2.01 -1.84
CA LEU A 20 -10.86 -3.29 -1.95
C LEU A 20 -10.94 -4.02 -0.59
N MET A 21 -9.90 -3.93 0.23
CA MET A 21 -9.94 -4.45 1.61
C MET A 21 -10.99 -3.73 2.45
N LEU A 22 -11.16 -2.41 2.30
CA LEU A 22 -12.20 -1.64 2.99
C LEU A 22 -13.61 -2.08 2.56
N GLY A 23 -13.82 -2.31 1.25
CA GLY A 23 -15.08 -2.85 0.73
C GLY A 23 -15.39 -4.25 1.25
N TYR A 24 -14.42 -5.16 1.21
CA TYR A 24 -14.59 -6.51 1.78
C TYR A 24 -14.84 -6.48 3.29
N ALA A 25 -14.21 -5.54 4.00
CA ALA A 25 -14.35 -5.38 5.43
C ALA A 25 -15.64 -4.66 5.84
N ASP A 26 -16.40 -4.12 4.87
CA ASP A 26 -17.60 -3.29 5.09
C ASP A 26 -17.32 -2.11 6.03
N LEU A 27 -16.17 -1.45 5.85
CA LEU A 27 -15.76 -0.30 6.65
C LEU A 27 -16.05 0.99 5.91
N SER A 28 -16.81 1.90 6.53
CA SER A 28 -16.93 3.27 6.06
C SER A 28 -15.63 4.05 6.28
N TRP A 29 -15.24 4.89 5.33
CA TRP A 29 -13.97 5.63 5.40
C TRP A 29 -14.05 7.04 4.79
N GLN A 30 -12.98 7.81 4.95
CA GLN A 30 -12.85 9.16 4.42
C GLN A 30 -11.72 9.22 3.39
N SER A 31 -12.01 9.76 2.22
CA SER A 31 -11.10 9.81 1.07
C SER A 31 -10.38 11.15 1.02
N VAL A 32 -9.04 11.10 1.04
CA VAL A 32 -8.19 12.24 0.71
C VAL A 32 -7.41 11.93 -0.55
N THR A 33 -7.74 12.62 -1.64
CA THR A 33 -6.98 12.53 -2.88
C THR A 33 -5.66 13.29 -2.75
N VAL A 34 -4.55 12.60 -3.03
CA VAL A 34 -3.20 13.18 -3.03
C VAL A 34 -2.56 13.11 -4.42
N LYS A 35 -1.55 13.94 -4.67
CA LYS A 35 -0.77 13.92 -5.92
C LYS A 35 -0.10 12.56 -6.14
N GLU A 36 0.07 12.14 -7.38
CA GLU A 36 0.65 10.83 -7.74
C GLU A 36 2.16 10.75 -7.44
N MET A 37 2.82 11.90 -7.33
CA MET A 37 4.24 12.06 -6.98
C MET A 37 4.46 13.20 -5.96
N PRO A 38 5.57 13.18 -5.19
CA PRO A 38 5.99 14.31 -4.37
C PRO A 38 6.26 15.60 -5.18
N PRO A 39 6.20 16.79 -4.55
CA PRO A 39 5.91 17.04 -3.12
C PRO A 39 4.42 16.93 -2.77
N ARG A 40 4.14 16.46 -1.55
CA ARG A 40 2.80 16.36 -0.94
C ARG A 40 2.85 17.04 0.44
N PRO A 41 2.83 18.38 0.52
CA PRO A 41 3.17 19.10 1.75
C PRO A 41 2.28 18.72 2.94
N GLU A 42 0.98 18.54 2.72
CA GLU A 42 0.02 18.19 3.77
C GLU A 42 0.25 16.76 4.28
N LEU A 43 0.43 15.78 3.39
CA LEU A 43 0.73 14.41 3.79
C LEU A 43 2.10 14.30 4.47
N SER A 44 3.09 15.10 4.03
CA SER A 44 4.42 15.14 4.65
C SER A 44 4.40 15.60 6.11
N ILE A 45 3.44 16.45 6.49
CA ILE A 45 3.24 16.86 7.90
C ILE A 45 2.92 15.64 8.76
N LEU A 46 1.96 14.82 8.33
CA LEU A 46 1.51 13.61 9.02
C LEU A 46 2.56 12.50 8.99
N ALA A 47 2.96 12.08 7.80
CA ALA A 47 3.78 10.89 7.58
C ALA A 47 5.29 11.16 7.60
N GLY A 48 5.70 12.41 7.87
CA GLY A 48 7.09 12.79 8.06
C GLY A 48 7.98 12.64 6.84
N GLY A 49 7.42 12.91 5.66
CA GLY A 49 8.13 12.80 4.39
C GLY A 49 8.07 11.42 3.74
N TYR A 50 7.39 10.44 4.35
CA TYR A 50 7.13 9.15 3.72
C TYR A 50 6.48 9.34 2.35
N ARG A 51 7.15 8.88 1.29
CA ARG A 51 6.75 9.20 -0.09
C ARG A 51 5.82 8.18 -0.76
N LYS A 52 5.72 6.95 -0.25
CA LYS A 52 4.83 5.94 -0.86
C LYS A 52 3.37 6.23 -0.45
N VAL A 53 2.43 5.74 -1.25
CA VAL A 53 0.99 5.83 -1.02
C VAL A 53 0.36 4.48 -1.38
N PRO A 54 -0.69 4.04 -0.67
CA PRO A 54 -1.49 4.82 0.27
C PRO A 54 -0.82 5.02 1.64
N VAL A 55 -1.36 5.98 2.39
CA VAL A 55 -1.16 6.15 3.84
C VAL A 55 -2.55 6.20 4.47
N ALA A 56 -2.74 5.54 5.61
CA ALA A 56 -3.99 5.66 6.36
C ALA A 56 -3.78 6.48 7.64
N GLN A 57 -4.86 7.06 8.16
CA GLN A 57 -4.89 7.77 9.43
C GLN A 57 -6.11 7.33 10.23
N SER A 58 -5.91 7.26 11.55
CA SER A 58 -6.99 7.13 12.53
C SER A 58 -6.66 8.03 13.72
N GLY A 59 -7.32 9.17 13.81
CA GLY A 59 -6.96 10.22 14.77
C GLY A 59 -5.51 10.70 14.54
N ALA A 60 -4.65 10.55 15.54
CA ALA A 60 -3.24 10.92 15.50
C ALA A 60 -2.29 9.74 15.21
N ASP A 61 -2.83 8.57 14.83
CA ASP A 61 -2.06 7.43 14.36
C ASP A 61 -2.04 7.36 12.83
N ILE A 62 -0.84 7.35 12.25
CA ILE A 62 -0.58 7.36 10.80
C ILE A 62 0.03 6.03 10.40
N PHE A 63 -0.59 5.31 9.48
CA PHE A 63 -0.18 3.97 9.05
C PHE A 63 0.45 4.04 7.66
N CYS A 64 1.76 3.83 7.61
CA CYS A 64 2.52 3.75 6.37
C CYS A 64 2.73 2.29 5.95
N ASP A 65 2.72 2.06 4.64
CA ASP A 65 2.71 0.73 4.00
C ASP A 65 1.35 0.01 4.00
N SER A 66 1.03 -0.64 2.88
CA SER A 66 -0.21 -1.42 2.75
C SER A 66 -0.35 -2.55 3.76
N ARG A 67 0.77 -3.12 4.26
CA ARG A 67 0.74 -4.16 5.29
C ARG A 67 0.24 -3.63 6.62
N THR A 68 0.81 -2.52 7.08
CA THR A 68 0.39 -1.85 8.31
C THR A 68 -1.07 -1.40 8.22
N ILE A 69 -1.48 -0.91 7.05
CA ILE A 69 -2.87 -0.50 6.81
C ILE A 69 -3.81 -1.72 6.83
N ALA A 70 -3.42 -2.84 6.20
CA ALA A 70 -4.19 -4.08 6.21
C ALA A 70 -4.35 -4.65 7.62
N ASP A 71 -3.29 -4.63 8.43
CA ASP A 71 -3.33 -5.04 9.84
C ASP A 71 -4.28 -4.14 10.65
N HIS A 72 -4.28 -2.84 10.36
CA HIS A 72 -5.22 -1.92 11.00
C HIS A 72 -6.68 -2.21 10.60
N ILE A 73 -6.95 -2.47 9.31
CA ILE A 73 -8.27 -2.85 8.80
C ILE A 73 -8.74 -4.18 9.43
N ALA A 74 -7.86 -5.17 9.50
CA ALA A 74 -8.13 -6.47 10.13
C ALA A 74 -8.55 -6.28 11.60
N ARG A 75 -7.85 -5.41 12.34
CA ARG A 75 -8.18 -5.09 13.73
C ARG A 75 -9.54 -4.39 13.87
N LEU A 76 -9.85 -3.43 12.99
CA LEU A 76 -11.11 -2.68 13.05
C LEU A 76 -12.33 -3.53 12.70
N SER A 77 -12.19 -4.44 11.74
CA SER A 77 -13.28 -5.28 11.23
C SER A 77 -13.38 -6.65 11.92
N GLY A 78 -12.37 -7.06 12.68
CA GLY A 78 -12.26 -8.42 13.23
C GLY A 78 -11.86 -9.50 12.21
N ARG A 79 -11.59 -9.12 10.95
CA ARG A 79 -11.23 -10.01 9.84
C ARG A 79 -9.73 -10.28 9.82
N LYS A 80 -9.29 -11.20 10.67
CA LYS A 80 -7.87 -11.57 10.84
C LYS A 80 -7.22 -12.07 9.54
N GLU A 81 -8.00 -12.58 8.60
CA GLU A 81 -7.54 -13.06 7.30
C GLU A 81 -6.94 -11.96 6.39
N LEU A 82 -7.23 -10.69 6.68
CA LEU A 82 -6.66 -9.54 5.97
C LEU A 82 -5.26 -9.16 6.46
N SER A 83 -4.91 -9.56 7.68
CA SER A 83 -3.57 -9.37 8.22
C SER A 83 -2.64 -10.44 7.68
N LEU A 84 -1.40 -10.06 7.40
CA LEU A 84 -0.35 -11.03 7.09
C LEU A 84 0.10 -11.79 8.35
N ALA A 85 -0.10 -11.20 9.53
CA ALA A 85 0.27 -11.79 10.80
C ALA A 85 -0.59 -13.03 11.09
N GLY A 86 0.06 -14.14 11.41
CA GLY A 86 -0.62 -15.40 11.73
C GLY A 86 -1.10 -16.21 10.53
N GLN A 87 -0.80 -15.77 9.30
CA GLN A 87 -1.07 -16.56 8.09
C GLN A 87 -0.09 -17.74 7.96
N PRO A 88 -0.49 -18.83 7.27
CA PRO A 88 0.42 -19.90 6.90
C PRO A 88 1.63 -19.38 6.10
N GLN A 89 2.79 -20.04 6.24
CA GLN A 89 4.04 -19.60 5.61
C GLN A 89 3.93 -19.47 4.08
N GLU A 90 3.18 -20.37 3.44
CA GLU A 90 2.90 -20.32 1.99
C GLU A 90 2.17 -19.04 1.55
N VAL A 91 1.20 -18.56 2.36
CA VAL A 91 0.48 -17.30 2.11
C VAL A 91 1.43 -16.12 2.29
N ILE A 92 2.27 -16.17 3.33
CA ILE A 92 3.27 -15.13 3.61
C ILE A 92 4.26 -14.99 2.45
N ASP A 93 4.79 -16.11 1.95
CA ASP A 93 5.78 -16.11 0.87
C ASP A 93 5.14 -15.72 -0.47
N PHE A 94 3.90 -16.14 -0.72
CA PHE A 94 3.13 -15.70 -1.87
C PHE A 94 2.93 -14.17 -1.87
N VAL A 95 2.50 -13.59 -0.74
CA VAL A 95 2.31 -12.13 -0.61
C VAL A 95 3.63 -11.38 -0.81
N ARG A 96 4.72 -11.85 -0.20
CA ARG A 96 6.05 -11.22 -0.36
C ARG A 96 6.50 -11.18 -1.82
N SER A 97 6.35 -12.29 -2.54
CA SER A 97 6.69 -12.35 -3.97
C SER A 97 5.77 -11.43 -4.79
N THR A 98 4.49 -11.43 -4.45
CA THR A 98 3.46 -10.75 -5.24
C THR A 98 3.54 -9.23 -5.11
N ASP A 99 3.66 -8.70 -3.88
CA ASP A 99 3.71 -7.26 -3.62
C ASP A 99 5.02 -6.60 -4.07
N LEU A 100 6.10 -7.35 -4.28
CA LEU A 100 7.39 -6.80 -4.71
C LEU A 100 7.68 -7.14 -6.18
N ASP A 101 7.96 -8.42 -6.41
CA ASP A 101 8.60 -8.91 -7.62
C ASP A 101 7.61 -9.02 -8.79
N ILE A 102 6.42 -9.56 -8.52
CA ILE A 102 5.34 -9.64 -9.49
C ILE A 102 4.75 -8.25 -9.73
N PHE A 103 4.52 -7.48 -8.67
CA PHE A 103 4.03 -6.11 -8.80
C PHE A 103 4.92 -5.25 -9.69
N LEU A 104 6.24 -5.28 -9.49
CA LEU A 104 7.17 -4.54 -10.36
C LEU A 104 7.08 -5.03 -11.82
N ALA A 105 6.93 -6.34 -12.04
CA ALA A 105 6.72 -6.89 -13.36
C ALA A 105 5.39 -6.42 -13.99
N CYS A 106 4.30 -6.35 -13.24
CA CYS A 106 3.01 -5.80 -13.67
C CYS A 106 3.17 -4.34 -14.12
N VAL A 107 3.81 -3.50 -13.31
CA VAL A 107 4.03 -2.09 -13.63
C VAL A 107 4.85 -1.93 -14.92
N ILE A 108 5.96 -2.65 -15.04
CA ILE A 108 6.83 -2.58 -16.23
C ILE A 108 6.10 -3.09 -17.47
N ALA A 109 5.39 -4.21 -17.38
CA ALA A 109 4.76 -4.86 -18.52
C ALA A 109 3.51 -4.11 -19.02
N ALA A 110 2.82 -3.38 -18.13
CA ALA A 110 1.67 -2.56 -18.47
C ALA A 110 2.04 -1.15 -18.97
N SER A 111 3.24 -0.64 -18.67
CA SER A 111 3.70 0.71 -19.02
C SER A 111 4.02 0.88 -20.51
N ASP A 112 2.98 0.93 -21.35
CA ASP A 112 3.08 1.20 -22.79
C ASP A 112 2.54 2.58 -23.19
N GLY A 113 2.51 2.86 -24.50
CA GLY A 113 1.98 4.11 -25.04
C GLY A 113 0.50 4.38 -24.73
N ARG A 114 -0.32 3.35 -24.47
CA ARG A 114 -1.74 3.55 -24.09
C ARG A 114 -1.82 4.02 -22.65
N MET A 115 -1.03 3.42 -21.76
CA MET A 115 -0.92 3.88 -20.38
C MET A 115 -0.38 5.31 -20.29
N LEU A 116 0.60 5.66 -21.13
CA LEU A 116 1.07 7.04 -21.22
C LEU A 116 -0.04 8.00 -21.66
N LYS A 117 -0.83 7.64 -22.69
CA LYS A 117 -1.98 8.45 -23.13
C LYS A 117 -3.01 8.63 -22.01
N LYS A 118 -3.30 7.58 -21.22
CA LYS A 118 -4.22 7.65 -20.09
C LYS A 118 -3.70 8.59 -18.99
N LEU A 119 -2.44 8.43 -18.60
CA LEU A 119 -1.78 9.32 -17.64
C LEU A 119 -1.81 10.79 -18.08
N VAL A 120 -1.53 11.08 -19.36
CA VAL A 120 -1.58 12.43 -19.91
C VAL A 120 -3.00 13.01 -19.86
N ARG A 121 -4.03 12.20 -20.13
CA ARG A 121 -5.43 12.63 -20.05
C ARG A 121 -5.85 12.98 -18.61
N GLU A 122 -5.35 12.25 -17.63
CA GLU A 122 -5.71 12.45 -16.22
C GLU A 122 -4.89 13.56 -15.54
N THR A 123 -3.64 13.81 -15.97
CA THR A 123 -2.71 14.71 -15.24
C THR A 123 -2.17 15.90 -16.04
N SER A 124 -2.31 15.91 -17.39
CA SER A 124 -1.61 16.75 -18.38
C SER A 124 -0.21 16.25 -18.82
N LEU A 125 0.27 16.74 -19.98
CA LEU A 125 1.57 16.36 -20.56
C LEU A 125 2.76 16.69 -19.64
N PHE A 126 2.78 17.90 -19.07
CA PHE A 126 3.88 18.35 -18.22
C PHE A 126 3.97 17.52 -16.93
N HIS A 127 2.82 17.26 -16.29
CA HIS A 127 2.76 16.44 -15.09
C HIS A 127 3.08 14.97 -15.38
N ALA A 128 2.59 14.40 -16.49
CA ALA A 128 2.92 13.04 -16.91
C ALA A 128 4.43 12.85 -17.12
N PHE A 129 5.11 13.83 -17.74
CA PHE A 129 6.56 13.81 -17.89
C PHE A 129 7.29 13.84 -16.53
N ARG A 130 6.86 14.72 -15.62
CA ARG A 130 7.45 14.80 -14.27
C ARG A 130 7.23 13.51 -13.47
N PHE A 131 6.05 12.92 -13.56
CA PHE A 131 5.71 11.65 -12.94
C PHE A 131 6.61 10.52 -13.45
N LEU A 132 6.77 10.42 -14.78
CA LEU A 132 7.65 9.43 -15.38
C LEU A 132 9.11 9.61 -14.93
N LYS A 133 9.59 10.86 -14.89
CA LYS A 133 10.93 11.18 -14.38
C LYS A 133 11.10 10.78 -12.91
N ASP A 134 10.11 11.05 -12.04
CA ASP A 134 10.12 10.62 -10.64
C ASP A 134 10.18 9.10 -10.52
N ARG A 135 9.34 8.36 -11.27
CA ARG A 135 9.34 6.89 -11.27
C ARG A 135 10.64 6.29 -11.78
N ILE A 136 11.25 6.87 -12.81
CA ILE A 136 12.58 6.46 -13.29
C ILE A 136 13.65 6.69 -12.21
N ASN A 137 13.64 7.85 -11.56
CA ASN A 137 14.61 8.17 -10.50
C ASN A 137 14.44 7.25 -9.28
N MET A 138 13.20 6.95 -8.90
CA MET A 138 12.88 6.00 -7.84
C MET A 138 13.36 4.58 -8.20
N GLY A 139 13.12 4.14 -9.45
CA GLY A 139 13.58 2.86 -9.97
C GLY A 139 15.11 2.75 -9.98
N ARG A 140 15.83 3.81 -10.40
CA ARG A 140 17.31 3.85 -10.35
C ARG A 140 17.88 3.72 -8.94
N LYS A 141 17.16 4.19 -7.93
CA LYS A 141 17.53 4.08 -6.50
C LYS A 141 16.97 2.83 -5.83
N SER A 142 16.23 1.99 -6.54
CA SER A 142 15.67 0.75 -6.04
C SER A 142 16.76 -0.30 -5.84
N ARG A 143 16.61 -1.13 -4.81
CA ARG A 143 17.41 -2.36 -4.64
C ARG A 143 16.80 -3.56 -5.36
N LEU A 144 15.58 -3.44 -5.87
CA LEU A 144 14.93 -4.49 -6.66
C LEU A 144 15.52 -4.51 -8.07
N LYS A 145 15.87 -5.71 -8.55
CA LYS A 145 16.41 -5.90 -9.90
C LYS A 145 15.28 -5.70 -10.93
N ALA A 146 15.32 -4.60 -11.67
CA ALA A 146 14.34 -4.33 -12.71
C ALA A 146 14.47 -5.36 -13.86
N LEU A 147 13.34 -5.95 -14.26
CA LEU A 147 13.25 -6.78 -15.46
C LEU A 147 13.12 -5.92 -16.72
N ARG A 148 13.53 -6.47 -17.86
CA ARG A 148 13.22 -5.87 -19.17
C ARG A 148 11.77 -6.17 -19.56
N GLY A 149 11.15 -5.32 -20.38
CA GLY A 149 9.73 -5.41 -20.75
C GLY A 149 9.23 -6.82 -21.13
N PRO A 150 9.87 -7.55 -22.07
CA PRO A 150 9.46 -8.91 -22.42
C PRO A 150 9.54 -9.91 -21.26
N GLN A 151 10.59 -9.82 -20.43
CA GLN A 151 10.78 -10.68 -19.26
C GLN A 151 9.73 -10.37 -18.18
N ALA A 152 9.40 -9.08 -18.00
CA ALA A 152 8.33 -8.66 -17.09
C ALA A 152 6.98 -9.24 -17.52
N LYS A 153 6.64 -9.15 -18.82
CA LYS A 153 5.42 -9.78 -19.35
C LYS A 153 5.41 -11.28 -19.11
N GLN A 154 6.50 -11.99 -19.40
CA GLN A 154 6.59 -13.43 -19.19
C GLN A 154 6.42 -13.80 -17.71
N LYS A 155 7.02 -13.04 -16.79
CA LYS A 155 6.85 -13.24 -15.34
C LYS A 155 5.38 -13.07 -14.91
N VAL A 156 4.68 -12.06 -15.41
CA VAL A 156 3.25 -11.84 -15.12
C VAL A 156 2.40 -12.99 -15.69
N ILE A 157 2.62 -13.39 -16.94
CA ILE A 157 1.85 -14.51 -17.54
C ILE A 157 2.10 -15.83 -16.80
N SER A 158 3.34 -16.10 -16.39
CA SER A 158 3.68 -17.29 -15.59
C SER A 158 2.98 -17.26 -14.22
N HIS A 159 2.95 -16.10 -13.57
CA HIS A 159 2.24 -15.93 -12.31
C HIS A 159 0.72 -16.14 -12.45
N ILE A 160 0.10 -15.60 -13.51
CA ILE A 160 -1.31 -15.86 -13.82
C ILE A 160 -1.55 -17.35 -14.04
N GLY A 161 -0.66 -18.05 -14.76
CA GLY A 161 -0.76 -19.50 -14.94
C GLY A 161 -0.63 -20.29 -13.62
N THR A 162 0.20 -19.82 -12.70
CA THR A 162 0.30 -20.40 -11.35
C THR A 162 -1.00 -20.20 -10.57
N MET A 163 -1.57 -18.98 -10.59
CA MET A 163 -2.85 -18.69 -9.96
C MET A 163 -4.00 -19.50 -10.56
N GLU A 164 -4.02 -19.69 -11.88
CA GLU A 164 -5.00 -20.53 -12.58
C GLU A 164 -4.99 -21.97 -12.06
N ALA A 165 -3.80 -22.51 -11.76
CA ALA A 165 -3.64 -23.83 -11.17
C ALA A 165 -4.03 -23.86 -9.68
N MET A 166 -3.82 -22.78 -8.93
CA MET A 166 -4.18 -22.69 -7.51
C MET A 166 -5.69 -22.53 -7.26
N LEU A 167 -6.41 -21.92 -8.21
CA LEU A 167 -7.84 -21.62 -8.08
C LEU A 167 -8.71 -22.88 -8.27
N ASP A 168 -8.69 -23.76 -7.27
CA ASP A 168 -9.61 -24.90 -7.16
C ASP A 168 -10.85 -24.57 -6.30
N GLN A 169 -10.78 -23.50 -5.52
CA GLN A 169 -11.89 -22.92 -4.78
C GLN A 169 -12.17 -21.47 -5.24
N ASP A 170 -12.97 -20.74 -4.48
CA ASP A 170 -13.34 -19.36 -4.84
C ASP A 170 -12.19 -18.35 -4.71
N PHE A 171 -11.18 -18.64 -3.88
CA PHE A 171 -10.03 -17.78 -3.61
C PHE A 171 -8.73 -18.59 -3.61
N LEU A 172 -7.59 -17.90 -3.67
CA LEU A 172 -6.28 -18.53 -3.94
C LEU A 172 -5.87 -19.59 -2.91
N PHE A 173 -6.30 -19.42 -1.65
CA PHE A 173 -5.94 -20.30 -0.54
C PHE A 173 -7.17 -20.84 0.22
N GLY A 174 -8.34 -20.87 -0.43
CA GLY A 174 -9.55 -21.47 0.15
C GLY A 174 -10.86 -20.87 -0.33
N SER A 175 -11.92 -21.11 0.42
CA SER A 175 -13.29 -20.66 0.09
C SER A 175 -13.59 -19.23 0.53
N LYS A 176 -12.66 -18.59 1.27
CA LYS A 176 -12.74 -17.18 1.70
C LYS A 176 -11.47 -16.46 1.25
N PRO A 177 -11.54 -15.16 0.91
CA PRO A 177 -10.35 -14.42 0.54
C PRO A 177 -9.45 -14.25 1.76
N CYS A 178 -8.15 -14.16 1.51
CA CYS A 178 -7.18 -13.73 2.50
C CYS A 178 -6.28 -12.63 1.92
N VAL A 179 -5.36 -12.10 2.71
CA VAL A 179 -4.38 -11.07 2.29
C VAL A 179 -3.66 -11.38 0.97
N ALA A 180 -3.46 -12.66 0.63
CA ALA A 180 -2.88 -13.07 -0.66
C ALA A 180 -3.74 -12.68 -1.86
N ASP A 181 -5.05 -12.81 -1.77
CA ASP A 181 -5.97 -12.45 -2.86
C ASP A 181 -5.88 -10.96 -3.18
N PHE A 182 -5.92 -10.10 -2.15
CA PHE A 182 -5.78 -8.65 -2.33
C PHE A 182 -4.40 -8.26 -2.87
N SER A 183 -3.36 -8.99 -2.46
CA SER A 183 -1.98 -8.78 -2.93
C SER A 183 -1.81 -9.19 -4.40
N ALA A 184 -2.43 -10.29 -4.84
CA ALA A 184 -2.44 -10.67 -6.26
C ALA A 184 -3.30 -9.73 -7.11
N TYR A 185 -4.43 -9.30 -6.55
CA TYR A 185 -5.44 -8.56 -7.29
C TYR A 185 -4.89 -7.21 -7.80
N HIS A 186 -4.21 -6.42 -6.97
CA HIS A 186 -3.86 -5.05 -7.37
C HIS A 186 -2.89 -4.98 -8.56
N GLY A 187 -1.95 -5.93 -8.64
CA GLY A 187 -1.04 -6.03 -9.79
C GLY A 187 -1.78 -6.41 -11.07
N LEU A 188 -2.72 -7.35 -10.99
CA LEU A 188 -3.55 -7.76 -12.13
C LEU A 188 -4.60 -6.72 -12.51
N TRP A 189 -5.17 -6.00 -11.55
CA TRP A 189 -6.03 -4.85 -11.78
C TRP A 189 -5.30 -3.76 -12.56
N PHE A 190 -4.05 -3.45 -12.21
CA PHE A 190 -3.25 -2.47 -12.95
C PHE A 190 -3.07 -2.87 -14.42
N VAL A 191 -2.78 -4.15 -14.66
CA VAL A 191 -2.55 -4.71 -15.99
C VAL A 191 -3.83 -4.80 -16.80
N CYS A 192 -4.88 -5.40 -16.23
CA CYS A 192 -6.07 -5.81 -16.96
C CYS A 192 -7.10 -4.70 -17.00
N ASP A 193 -7.40 -4.09 -15.86
CA ASP A 193 -8.51 -3.16 -15.71
C ASP A 193 -8.04 -1.73 -16.01
N LEU A 194 -6.93 -1.30 -15.40
CA LEU A 194 -6.41 0.05 -15.61
C LEU A 194 -5.75 0.21 -16.99
N ALA A 195 -4.91 -0.74 -17.40
CA ALA A 195 -4.18 -0.71 -18.68
C ALA A 195 -4.89 -1.43 -19.83
N GLY A 196 -6.02 -2.09 -19.57
CA GLY A 196 -6.85 -2.72 -20.62
C GLY A 196 -6.16 -3.89 -21.34
N LYS A 197 -5.23 -4.58 -20.69
CA LYS A 197 -4.51 -5.71 -21.30
C LYS A 197 -5.41 -6.96 -21.30
N PRO A 198 -5.64 -7.60 -22.46
CA PRO A 198 -6.51 -8.76 -22.55
C PRO A 198 -5.81 -10.07 -22.13
N TRP A 199 -5.04 -10.03 -21.04
CA TRP A 199 -4.15 -11.15 -20.66
C TRP A 199 -4.87 -12.28 -19.94
N LEU A 200 -6.10 -12.08 -19.49
CA LEU A 200 -6.91 -13.10 -18.83
C LEU A 200 -7.72 -13.98 -19.80
N ARG A 201 -7.62 -13.76 -21.12
CA ARG A 201 -8.43 -14.49 -22.13
C ARG A 201 -8.26 -16.02 -22.06
N ASN A 202 -7.08 -16.49 -21.69
CA ASN A 202 -6.76 -17.91 -21.62
C ASN A 202 -6.72 -18.43 -20.17
N PHE A 203 -7.21 -17.66 -19.21
CA PHE A 203 -7.16 -17.96 -17.77
C PHE A 203 -8.55 -17.76 -17.15
N PRO A 204 -9.51 -18.67 -17.47
CA PRO A 204 -10.91 -18.51 -17.06
C PRO A 204 -11.09 -18.49 -15.54
N LYS A 205 -10.36 -19.31 -14.76
CA LYS A 205 -10.49 -19.32 -13.30
C LYS A 205 -10.02 -17.99 -12.71
N VAL A 206 -8.88 -17.46 -13.17
CA VAL A 206 -8.39 -16.14 -12.74
C VAL A 206 -9.35 -15.03 -13.17
N ASN A 207 -9.96 -15.12 -14.36
CA ASN A 207 -10.93 -14.11 -14.80
C ASN A 207 -12.19 -14.08 -13.91
N VAL A 208 -12.70 -15.27 -13.53
CA VAL A 208 -13.82 -15.38 -12.58
C VAL A 208 -13.41 -14.85 -11.21
N TRP A 209 -12.23 -15.24 -10.71
CA TRP A 209 -11.69 -14.74 -9.44
C TRP A 209 -11.53 -13.22 -9.42
N MET A 210 -11.00 -12.61 -10.49
CA MET A 210 -10.94 -11.13 -10.62
C MET A 210 -12.34 -10.50 -10.54
N GLY A 211 -13.35 -11.16 -11.09
CA GLY A 211 -14.76 -10.77 -10.96
C GLY A 211 -15.25 -10.80 -9.51
N ARG A 212 -14.96 -11.88 -8.77
CA ARG A 212 -15.29 -11.99 -7.34
C ARG A 212 -14.61 -10.89 -6.52
N MET A 213 -13.32 -10.67 -6.75
CA MET A 213 -12.56 -9.63 -6.07
C MET A 213 -13.17 -8.24 -6.32
N ARG A 214 -13.49 -7.89 -7.58
CA ARG A 214 -14.16 -6.62 -7.92
C ARG A 214 -15.50 -6.43 -7.21
N ALA A 215 -16.25 -7.51 -7.00
CA ALA A 215 -17.59 -7.44 -6.41
C ALA A 215 -17.60 -6.97 -4.94
N PHE A 216 -16.46 -7.02 -4.24
CA PHE A 216 -16.34 -6.43 -2.90
C PHE A 216 -16.50 -4.90 -2.91
N GLY A 217 -16.28 -4.25 -4.05
CA GLY A 217 -16.34 -2.79 -4.16
C GLY A 217 -15.34 -2.11 -3.23
N HIS A 218 -15.58 -0.83 -2.95
CA HIS A 218 -14.69 0.01 -2.13
C HIS A 218 -15.33 0.46 -0.80
N GLY A 219 -16.47 -0.13 -0.42
CA GLY A 219 -17.24 0.28 0.74
C GLY A 219 -17.87 1.67 0.59
N GLU A 220 -18.36 2.24 1.68
CA GLU A 220 -18.90 3.59 1.71
C GLU A 220 -17.83 4.61 2.08
N PHE A 221 -17.69 5.69 1.31
CA PHE A 221 -16.78 6.77 1.66
C PHE A 221 -17.33 8.15 1.35
N ARG A 222 -16.80 9.13 2.05
CA ARG A 222 -16.98 10.56 1.75
C ARG A 222 -15.63 11.21 1.51
N GLU A 223 -15.58 12.21 0.64
CA GLU A 223 -14.37 12.99 0.42
C GLU A 223 -14.17 14.01 1.54
N ILE A 224 -12.91 14.20 1.94
CA ILE A 224 -12.48 15.28 2.84
C ILE A 224 -11.23 15.94 2.25
N THR A 225 -10.93 17.17 2.67
CA THR A 225 -9.69 17.84 2.30
C THR A 225 -8.51 17.32 3.13
N ALA A 226 -7.29 17.52 2.62
CA ALA A 226 -6.09 17.18 3.39
C ALA A 226 -6.02 17.99 4.71
N ASP A 227 -6.44 19.25 4.71
CA ASP A 227 -6.51 20.10 5.90
C ASP A 227 -7.47 19.55 6.96
N GLN A 228 -8.64 19.03 6.57
CA GLN A 228 -9.56 18.38 7.50
C GLN A 228 -8.90 17.17 8.16
N GLY A 229 -8.11 16.38 7.42
CA GLY A 229 -7.32 15.30 8.01
C GLY A 229 -6.26 15.78 9.01
N LEU A 230 -5.61 16.93 8.73
CA LEU A 230 -4.69 17.57 9.68
C LEU A 230 -5.40 18.04 10.96
N ASP A 231 -6.61 18.62 10.82
CA ASP A 231 -7.44 19.02 11.96
C ASP A 231 -7.85 17.82 12.81
N ILE A 232 -8.19 16.68 12.19
CA ILE A 232 -8.52 15.44 12.89
C ILE A 232 -7.31 14.93 13.69
N ALA A 233 -6.09 14.99 13.12
CA ALA A 233 -4.88 14.61 13.84
C ALA A 233 -4.61 15.55 15.04
N LEU A 234 -4.75 16.87 14.85
CA LEU A 234 -4.54 17.87 15.89
C LEU A 234 -5.48 17.69 17.09
N ASN A 235 -6.72 17.29 16.84
CA ASN A 235 -7.75 17.11 17.86
C ASN A 235 -7.79 15.68 18.45
N ALA A 236 -6.77 14.87 18.17
CA ALA A 236 -6.64 13.50 18.67
C ALA A 236 -5.34 13.34 19.48
N MET A 237 -5.30 12.30 20.30
CA MET A 237 -4.05 11.84 20.93
C MET A 237 -3.62 10.53 20.29
N PRO A 238 -2.31 10.30 20.08
CA PRO A 238 -1.82 9.01 19.61
C PRO A 238 -2.23 7.90 20.59
N ARG A 239 -2.50 6.70 20.08
CA ARG A 239 -2.80 5.54 20.93
C ARG A 239 -1.68 5.31 21.96
N ALA A 240 -2.09 5.00 23.19
CA ALA A 240 -1.16 4.58 24.23
C ALA A 240 -0.46 3.28 23.81
N ILE A 241 0.83 3.20 24.10
CA ILE A 241 1.65 2.01 23.88
C ILE A 241 1.89 1.41 25.26
N GLU A 242 1.13 0.37 25.60
CA GLU A 242 1.22 -0.31 26.89
C GLU A 242 2.29 -1.41 26.91
N ALA A 243 2.67 -1.92 25.73
CA ALA A 243 3.65 -2.97 25.58
C ALA A 243 5.09 -2.44 25.70
N THR A 244 5.95 -3.24 26.32
CA THR A 244 7.40 -2.99 26.37
C THR A 244 8.05 -3.35 25.03
N SER A 245 9.01 -2.53 24.61
CA SER A 245 9.78 -2.73 23.38
C SER A 245 11.20 -3.15 23.73
N ASP A 246 11.61 -4.34 23.28
CA ASP A 246 12.96 -4.89 23.50
C ASP A 246 14.00 -4.36 22.50
N GLU A 247 13.58 -3.50 21.56
CA GLU A 247 14.47 -2.91 20.57
C GLU A 247 15.45 -1.91 21.23
N PRO A 248 16.78 -2.08 21.09
CA PRO A 248 17.78 -1.23 21.75
C PRO A 248 17.70 0.27 21.43
N LEU A 249 17.12 0.62 20.28
CA LEU A 249 16.95 2.00 19.85
C LEU A 249 15.67 2.66 20.42
N THR A 250 14.84 1.93 21.16
CA THR A 250 13.62 2.48 21.79
C THR A 250 13.96 3.68 22.67
N GLY A 251 13.18 4.74 22.54
CA GLY A 251 13.39 6.02 23.23
C GLY A 251 14.39 6.96 22.56
N ARG A 252 15.14 6.51 21.54
CA ARG A 252 16.10 7.34 20.81
C ARG A 252 15.48 7.95 19.56
N ASN A 253 16.10 9.02 19.05
CA ASN A 253 15.80 9.50 17.71
C ASN A 253 16.40 8.55 16.67
N VAL A 254 15.59 8.16 15.70
CA VAL A 254 15.96 7.22 14.64
C VAL A 254 15.42 7.70 13.29
N GLU A 255 16.01 7.15 12.23
CA GLU A 255 15.49 7.21 10.87
C GLU A 255 14.88 5.86 10.50
N ILE A 256 13.67 5.89 9.95
CA ILE A 256 13.00 4.72 9.37
C ILE A 256 12.79 4.95 7.88
N ALA A 257 13.28 4.03 7.05
CA ALA A 257 13.11 4.09 5.60
C ALA A 257 12.81 2.71 5.02
N PRO A 258 12.03 2.60 3.93
CA PRO A 258 11.95 1.37 3.16
C PRO A 258 13.33 0.87 2.74
N ASP A 259 13.55 -0.44 2.75
CA ASP A 259 14.82 -1.05 2.34
C ASP A 259 14.92 -1.33 0.83
N ASP A 260 13.80 -1.20 0.10
CA ASP A 260 13.62 -1.54 -1.31
C ASP A 260 13.73 -0.31 -2.25
N TYR A 261 12.69 0.51 -2.33
CA TYR A 261 12.53 1.70 -3.16
C TYR A 261 11.80 2.80 -2.40
N GLY A 262 11.93 4.05 -2.88
CA GLY A 262 11.33 5.20 -2.21
C GLY A 262 11.85 5.41 -0.78
N ARG A 263 13.17 5.29 -0.63
CA ARG A 263 13.91 5.15 0.63
C ARG A 263 14.17 6.47 1.36
N ASP A 264 13.26 7.42 1.25
CA ASP A 264 13.35 8.71 1.96
C ASP A 264 13.04 8.46 3.44
N PRO A 265 13.96 8.83 4.36
CA PRO A 265 13.81 8.51 5.77
C PRO A 265 12.73 9.38 6.42
N VAL A 266 12.01 8.76 7.34
CA VAL A 266 11.15 9.43 8.32
C VAL A 266 11.90 9.48 9.64
N ILE A 267 12.07 10.69 10.17
CA ILE A 267 12.82 10.95 11.39
C ILE A 267 11.85 11.21 12.55
N GLY A 268 12.12 10.59 13.69
CA GLY A 268 11.35 10.76 14.92
C GLY A 268 11.93 9.98 16.09
N LYS A 269 11.26 10.03 17.23
CA LYS A 269 11.61 9.22 18.40
C LYS A 269 11.00 7.83 18.24
N LEU A 270 11.80 6.77 18.32
CA LEU A 270 11.26 5.40 18.34
C LEU A 270 10.53 5.17 19.66
N VAL A 271 9.21 5.06 19.63
CA VAL A 271 8.38 4.89 20.84
C VAL A 271 8.02 3.43 21.09
N TYR A 272 8.02 2.59 20.04
CA TYR A 272 7.82 1.15 20.14
C TYR A 272 8.40 0.43 18.94
N ALA A 273 8.88 -0.79 19.15
CA ALA A 273 9.23 -1.73 18.10
C ALA A 273 9.11 -3.17 18.59
N ASP A 274 8.65 -4.05 17.71
CA ASP A 274 8.71 -5.51 17.89
C ASP A 274 9.14 -6.20 16.58
N ASP A 275 8.90 -7.51 16.48
CA ASP A 275 9.22 -8.30 15.29
C ASP A 275 8.39 -7.91 14.04
N ARG A 276 7.31 -7.14 14.22
CA ARG A 276 6.29 -6.85 13.19
C ARG A 276 6.08 -5.37 12.93
N THR A 277 6.23 -4.52 13.93
CA THR A 277 5.81 -3.13 13.90
C THR A 277 6.91 -2.21 14.44
N LEU A 278 6.97 -1.02 13.85
CA LEU A 278 7.80 0.10 14.30
C LEU A 278 6.90 1.31 14.47
N VAL A 279 7.02 2.03 15.58
CA VAL A 279 6.23 3.24 15.86
C VAL A 279 7.15 4.40 16.16
N LEU A 280 7.04 5.46 15.36
CA LEU A 280 7.74 6.73 15.56
C LEU A 280 6.80 7.77 16.18
N GLY A 281 7.21 8.32 17.32
CA GLY A 281 6.64 9.55 17.85
C GLY A 281 7.20 10.77 17.11
N ARG A 282 6.31 11.62 16.60
CA ARG A 282 6.65 12.87 15.94
C ARG A 282 5.75 14.00 16.47
N SER A 283 6.27 15.22 16.41
CA SER A 283 5.51 16.43 16.75
C SER A 283 5.62 17.45 15.63
N HIS A 284 4.52 18.12 15.32
CA HIS A 284 4.49 19.20 14.35
C HIS A 284 3.36 20.19 14.68
N GLN A 285 3.62 21.50 14.53
CA GLN A 285 2.69 22.58 14.93
C GLN A 285 1.25 22.42 14.38
N ARG A 286 1.11 21.87 13.17
CA ARG A 286 -0.18 21.73 12.48
C ARG A 286 -1.03 20.53 12.94
N VAL A 287 -0.42 19.54 13.60
CA VAL A 287 -1.06 18.26 13.95
C VAL A 287 -0.78 17.80 15.39
N GLY A 288 -0.03 18.55 16.18
CA GLY A 288 0.36 18.15 17.53
C GLY A 288 1.30 16.94 17.51
N GLN A 289 1.07 16.01 18.44
CA GLN A 289 1.81 14.75 18.51
C GLN A 289 1.12 13.69 17.66
N VAL A 290 1.90 12.95 16.87
CA VAL A 290 1.43 11.83 16.05
C VAL A 290 2.32 10.61 16.23
N HIS A 291 1.73 9.42 16.13
CA HIS A 291 2.46 8.16 15.99
C HIS A 291 2.43 7.72 14.53
N VAL A 292 3.60 7.48 13.95
CA VAL A 292 3.73 6.96 12.58
C VAL A 292 4.18 5.50 12.65
N HIS A 293 3.33 4.63 12.13
CA HIS A 293 3.44 3.18 12.18
C HIS A 293 4.00 2.65 10.85
N PHE A 294 4.99 1.78 10.95
CA PHE A 294 5.60 1.07 9.81
C PHE A 294 5.64 -0.42 10.12
N PRO A 295 5.67 -1.30 9.09
CA PRO A 295 5.99 -2.69 9.32
C PRO A 295 7.51 -2.81 9.60
N ARG A 296 7.92 -3.77 10.43
CA ARG A 296 9.33 -4.08 10.69
C ARG A 296 10.00 -4.66 9.45
N GLN A 297 9.35 -5.61 8.79
CA GLN A 297 9.87 -6.22 7.58
C GLN A 297 9.80 -5.25 6.39
N GLY A 298 10.89 -5.14 5.63
CA GLY A 298 10.99 -4.25 4.46
C GLY A 298 11.42 -2.82 4.82
N TYR A 299 11.79 -2.58 6.08
CA TYR A 299 12.16 -1.28 6.60
C TYR A 299 13.47 -1.36 7.39
N ALA A 300 14.34 -0.38 7.17
CA ALA A 300 15.56 -0.22 7.93
C ALA A 300 15.35 0.84 9.02
N VAL A 301 15.82 0.54 10.23
CA VAL A 301 15.89 1.47 11.36
C VAL A 301 17.35 1.78 11.64
N LYS A 302 17.69 3.06 11.78
CA LYS A 302 19.05 3.52 12.10
C LYS A 302 19.02 4.68 13.10
N PRO A 303 20.06 4.85 13.93
CA PRO A 303 20.22 6.10 14.67
C PRO A 303 20.21 7.31 13.72
N ALA A 304 19.53 8.38 14.13
CA ALA A 304 19.53 9.67 13.44
C ALA A 304 20.72 10.54 13.85
#